data_AF-A0A8J4ETQ1-F1
#
_entry.id   AF-A0A8J4ETQ1-F1
#
_cell.length_a   1.000
_cell.length_b   1.000
_cell.length_c   1.000
_cell.angle_alpha   90.00
_cell.angle_beta   90.00
_cell.angle_gamma   90.00
#
_symmetry.space_group_name_H-M   'P 1'
#
loop_
_entity.id
_entity.type
_entity.pdbx_description
1 polymer ?
#
loop_
_entity_poly.entity_id
_entity_poly.type
_entity_poly.pdbx_seq_one_letter_code
_entity_poly.pdbx_strand_id
1 'polypeptide(L)'
;MKFTVLLHALTTLVTLVFAAEPNCPSPPVVYHTSIIAVCSNEPARSAIGCSMYRFCNNENLRPAIFPQLCSTLKIASSLCNDDPPISSRALCTQLRAPYTGDAQFRSCLPPYPINSTSAIKALHLHACDEMEGYPGDPMAGCDTCTDVSCPDPLASLSAGCIGMPMGQCDGLDALCALGASVLCKKNLKDAPMRPPSPPPEPLATVVSTPPPLLAKSPSPSSVAPSPPNLISPCIANSSLPECASYEYPTTSISADIASLCNMMPYMPSCTMAQACKAGNVTGDFCRPMTLLATICVDMPSMSGCKSYVALCKNTSVVQQCRSFPAIPGLPTTAQARLAVVIGLCAANRTAMTPAVQNLTTVMCAACNQLSCSDYLTPLSSICNLSPTLSGCSTYQSWCSASAAWQVAAGSSISSFCKKQPPPPTPPNPLPPPKSPTPPTPFPSPTPLRIPPLQSTKPPQFLMPPAVKSPPPTPSRLPSPPSPTIKRSPSPVVSKSPPPMGKKSPPPSAKSPPPVVKKSPTPSAKTPPPVSKRNSPPKAK
;
A
#
# COMPACT_ATOMS: atom_id res chain seq x y z
N MET A 1 -34.38 17.93 41.92
CA MET A 1 -34.62 16.48 41.75
C MET A 1 -34.55 16.01 40.29
N LYS A 2 -35.07 16.74 39.28
CA LYS A 2 -35.01 16.30 37.87
C LYS A 2 -33.59 16.27 37.24
N PHE A 3 -32.65 17.08 37.73
CA PHE A 3 -31.27 17.14 37.22
C PHE A 3 -30.41 15.94 37.67
N THR A 4 -30.66 15.40 38.85
CA THR A 4 -29.90 14.27 39.42
C THR A 4 -30.23 12.96 38.71
N VAL A 5 -31.48 12.80 38.26
CA VAL A 5 -31.94 11.63 37.49
C VAL A 5 -31.34 11.62 36.08
N LEU A 6 -31.22 12.78 35.43
CA LEU A 6 -30.58 12.89 34.12
C LEU A 6 -29.08 12.60 34.20
N LEU A 7 -28.41 13.06 35.27
CA LEU A 7 -26.97 12.83 35.45
C LEU A 7 -26.67 11.35 35.76
N HIS A 8 -27.51 10.66 36.54
CA HIS A 8 -27.41 9.21 36.76
C HIS A 8 -27.70 8.40 35.49
N ALA A 9 -28.68 8.80 34.68
CA ALA A 9 -28.98 8.16 33.40
C ALA A 9 -27.84 8.34 32.38
N LEU A 10 -27.19 9.52 32.35
CA LEU A 10 -26.01 9.77 31.52
C LEU A 10 -24.76 9.00 32.01
N THR A 11 -24.57 8.82 33.32
CA THR A 11 -23.45 8.00 33.83
C THR A 11 -23.66 6.51 33.62
N THR A 12 -24.91 6.01 33.66
CA THR A 12 -25.21 4.62 33.28
C THR A 12 -25.11 4.38 31.77
N LEU A 13 -25.42 5.37 30.93
CA LEU A 13 -25.22 5.24 29.47
C LEU A 13 -23.74 5.26 29.06
N VAL A 14 -22.90 6.05 29.75
CA VAL A 14 -21.45 6.14 29.47
C VAL A 14 -20.67 4.90 29.94
N THR A 15 -21.17 4.15 30.93
CA THR A 15 -20.57 2.88 31.36
C THR A 15 -21.01 1.67 30.54
N LEU A 16 -22.10 1.76 29.77
CA LEU A 16 -22.63 0.66 28.93
C LEU A 16 -22.07 0.63 27.49
N VAL A 17 -21.21 1.57 27.10
CA VAL A 17 -20.54 1.59 25.77
C VAL A 17 -19.03 1.41 25.90
N PHE A 18 -18.57 0.69 26.93
CA PHE A 18 -17.40 -0.16 26.74
C PHE A 18 -17.93 -1.45 26.13
N ALA A 19 -18.05 -1.47 24.80
CA ALA A 19 -18.19 -2.73 24.07
C ALA A 19 -17.04 -3.61 24.54
N ALA A 20 -17.38 -4.70 25.23
CA ALA A 20 -16.40 -5.63 25.76
C ALA A 20 -15.36 -5.88 24.67
N GLU A 21 -14.07 -5.64 24.96
CA GLU A 21 -13.01 -6.26 24.17
C GLU A 21 -13.46 -7.71 23.95
N PRO A 22 -13.44 -8.22 22.70
CA PRO A 22 -13.78 -9.62 22.49
C PRO A 22 -12.98 -10.39 23.53
N ASN A 23 -13.66 -11.10 24.43
CA ASN A 23 -13.02 -11.81 25.54
C ASN A 23 -12.10 -12.85 24.89
N CYS A 24 -10.87 -12.44 24.60
CA CYS A 24 -9.92 -13.21 23.85
C CYS A 24 -9.22 -14.10 24.86
N PRO A 25 -9.37 -15.43 24.76
CA PRO A 25 -8.65 -16.33 25.64
C PRO A 25 -7.15 -16.12 25.45
N SER A 26 -6.37 -16.29 26.51
CA SER A 26 -4.92 -16.27 26.41
C SER A 26 -4.45 -17.29 25.38
N PRO A 27 -3.63 -16.90 24.39
CA PRO A 27 -3.16 -17.81 23.36
C PRO A 27 -2.31 -18.92 23.99
N PRO A 28 -2.35 -20.15 23.46
CA PRO A 28 -1.53 -21.23 23.98
C PRO A 28 -0.06 -20.95 23.64
N VAL A 29 0.85 -21.45 24.48
CA VAL A 29 2.29 -21.31 24.24
C VAL A 29 2.68 -22.13 23.02
N VAL A 30 3.25 -21.47 22.01
CA VAL A 30 3.80 -22.13 20.82
C VAL A 30 5.31 -22.19 20.92
N TYR A 31 5.84 -23.41 20.94
CA TYR A 31 7.28 -23.66 20.96
C TYR A 31 7.88 -23.61 19.55
N HIS A 32 9.13 -23.16 19.50
CA HIS A 32 9.92 -23.08 18.27
C HIS A 32 10.07 -24.44 17.58
N THR A 33 10.21 -25.52 18.36
CA THR A 33 10.30 -26.90 17.87
C THR A 33 9.06 -27.35 17.11
N SER A 34 7.87 -26.88 17.50
CA SER A 34 6.62 -27.17 16.78
C SER A 34 6.61 -26.52 15.40
N ILE A 35 7.15 -25.29 15.29
CA ILE A 35 7.24 -24.58 14.00
C ILE A 35 8.28 -25.27 13.10
N ILE A 36 9.45 -25.65 13.64
CA ILE A 36 10.45 -26.44 12.91
C ILE A 36 9.84 -27.72 12.33
N ALA A 37 9.11 -28.48 13.16
CA ALA A 37 8.52 -29.74 12.76
C ALA A 37 7.52 -29.56 11.60
N VAL A 38 6.68 -28.51 11.66
CA VAL A 38 5.76 -28.20 10.56
C VAL A 38 6.52 -27.77 9.30
N CYS A 39 7.48 -26.84 9.43
CA CYS A 39 8.18 -26.26 8.29
C CYS A 39 9.22 -27.16 7.63
N SER A 40 9.56 -28.29 8.25
CA SER A 40 10.45 -29.29 7.67
C SER A 40 9.71 -30.30 6.78
N ASN A 41 8.37 -30.35 6.85
CA ASN A 41 7.58 -31.26 6.03
C ASN A 41 7.22 -30.61 4.68
N GLU A 42 7.50 -31.31 3.59
CA GLU A 42 6.85 -31.05 2.30
C GLU A 42 5.38 -31.50 2.43
N PRO A 43 4.36 -30.63 2.19
CA PRO A 43 4.38 -29.37 1.45
C PRO A 43 4.25 -28.09 2.31
N ALA A 44 4.25 -28.16 3.65
CA ALA A 44 4.21 -26.97 4.53
C ALA A 44 5.37 -26.00 4.28
N ARG A 45 6.47 -26.47 3.71
CA ARG A 45 7.66 -25.65 3.43
C ARG A 45 7.38 -24.40 2.59
N SER A 46 6.38 -24.44 1.72
CA SER A 46 5.98 -23.28 0.90
C SER A 46 5.05 -22.30 1.63
N ALA A 47 4.54 -22.64 2.81
CA ALA A 47 3.66 -21.77 3.57
C ALA A 47 4.38 -20.47 3.98
N ILE A 48 3.70 -19.33 3.90
CA ILE A 48 4.24 -18.01 4.26
C ILE A 48 4.80 -18.01 5.67
N GLY A 49 4.13 -18.67 6.63
CA GLY A 49 4.63 -18.78 7.99
C GLY A 49 5.99 -19.47 8.05
N CYS A 50 6.24 -20.46 7.20
CA CYS A 50 7.53 -21.14 7.11
C CYS A 50 8.60 -20.28 6.43
N SER A 51 8.24 -19.49 5.43
CA SER A 51 9.14 -18.46 4.88
C SER A 51 9.51 -17.42 5.93
N MET A 52 8.54 -16.90 6.68
CA MET A 52 8.78 -15.95 7.76
C MET A 52 9.69 -16.54 8.83
N TYR A 53 9.44 -17.79 9.24
CA TYR A 53 10.28 -18.52 10.16
C TYR A 53 11.73 -18.64 9.67
N ARG A 54 11.94 -19.02 8.40
CA ARG A 54 13.28 -19.09 7.79
C ARG A 54 13.98 -17.74 7.82
N PHE A 55 13.28 -16.67 7.48
CA PHE A 55 13.88 -15.34 7.53
C PHE A 55 14.22 -14.92 8.96
N CYS A 56 13.34 -15.15 9.92
CA CYS A 56 13.58 -14.85 11.32
C CYS A 56 14.76 -15.62 11.93
N ASN A 57 15.02 -16.83 11.42
CA ASN A 57 16.13 -17.67 11.87
C ASN A 57 17.39 -17.54 10.99
N ASN A 58 17.41 -16.60 10.04
CA ASN A 58 18.56 -16.37 9.17
C ASN A 58 19.48 -15.29 9.76
N GLU A 59 20.57 -15.73 10.39
CA GLU A 59 21.57 -14.86 11.02
C GLU A 59 22.30 -13.94 10.01
N ASN A 60 22.22 -14.25 8.71
CA ASN A 60 22.87 -13.46 7.66
C ASN A 60 22.04 -12.25 7.22
N LEU A 61 20.78 -12.13 7.65
CA LEU A 61 19.96 -10.95 7.32
C LEU A 61 20.41 -9.75 8.13
N ARG A 62 20.92 -8.71 7.44
CA ARG A 62 21.31 -7.44 8.06
C ARG A 62 20.53 -6.27 7.44
N PRO A 63 19.69 -5.55 8.21
CA PRO A 63 19.34 -5.80 9.62
C PRO A 63 18.48 -7.06 9.78
N ALA A 64 18.48 -7.64 10.99
CA ALA A 64 17.55 -8.73 11.30
C ALA A 64 16.09 -8.26 11.15
N ILE A 65 15.18 -9.17 10.81
CA ILE A 65 13.74 -8.88 10.83
C ILE A 65 13.35 -8.43 12.23
N PHE A 66 12.43 -7.48 12.32
CA PHE A 66 11.96 -6.98 13.62
C PHE A 66 11.46 -8.14 14.49
N PRO A 67 11.90 -8.23 15.76
CA PRO A 67 11.49 -9.31 16.68
C PRO A 67 9.97 -9.47 16.80
N GLN A 68 9.23 -8.38 16.60
CA GLN A 68 7.77 -8.35 16.62
C GLN A 68 7.10 -9.14 15.47
N LEU A 69 7.80 -9.35 14.35
CA LEU A 69 7.36 -10.24 13.25
C LEU A 69 7.84 -11.67 13.43
N CYS A 70 8.86 -11.88 14.28
CA CYS A 70 9.47 -13.18 14.57
C CYS A 70 8.92 -13.87 15.81
N SER A 71 7.80 -13.37 16.36
CA SER A 71 7.10 -14.05 17.44
C SER A 71 6.57 -15.41 16.96
N THR A 72 6.84 -16.48 17.72
CA THR A 72 6.42 -17.84 17.40
C THR A 72 4.89 -17.94 17.26
N LEU A 73 4.15 -17.23 18.11
CA LEU A 73 2.68 -17.18 18.06
C LEU A 73 2.18 -16.58 16.74
N LYS A 74 2.85 -15.54 16.26
CA LYS A 74 2.51 -14.84 15.01
C LYS A 74 2.82 -15.69 13.78
N ILE A 75 3.98 -16.34 13.77
CA ILE A 75 4.34 -17.30 12.71
C ILE A 75 3.34 -18.46 12.68
N ALA A 76 3.00 -19.01 13.85
CA ALA A 76 2.03 -20.10 13.95
C ALA A 76 0.61 -19.68 13.56
N SER A 77 0.18 -18.47 13.91
CA SER A 77 -1.12 -17.96 13.48
C SER A 77 -1.19 -17.79 11.97
N SER A 78 -0.10 -17.33 11.33
CA SER A 78 0.03 -17.29 9.87
C SER A 78 -0.11 -18.68 9.25
N LEU A 79 0.61 -19.70 9.77
CA LEU A 79 0.50 -21.09 9.32
C LEU A 79 -0.92 -21.68 9.44
N CYS A 80 -1.71 -21.16 10.37
CA CYS A 80 -3.07 -21.63 10.64
C CYS A 80 -4.17 -20.82 9.96
N ASN A 81 -3.84 -19.66 9.40
CA ASN A 81 -4.74 -18.88 8.56
C ASN A 81 -4.54 -19.13 7.06
N ASP A 82 -3.48 -19.87 6.70
CA ASP A 82 -3.10 -20.16 5.33
C ASP A 82 -4.04 -21.16 4.62
N ASP A 83 -4.08 -21.07 3.28
CA ASP A 83 -5.01 -21.83 2.42
C ASP A 83 -4.30 -22.91 1.57
N PRO A 84 -4.76 -24.18 1.64
CA PRO A 84 -5.34 -24.83 2.83
C PRO A 84 -4.28 -24.97 3.94
N PRO A 85 -4.60 -25.42 5.17
CA PRO A 85 -3.60 -25.70 6.19
C PRO A 85 -2.76 -26.92 5.77
N ILE A 86 -1.77 -26.68 4.92
CA ILE A 86 -0.91 -27.70 4.34
C ILE A 86 -0.03 -28.21 5.49
N SER A 87 -0.31 -29.42 6.00
CA SER A 87 0.48 -30.13 7.02
C SER A 87 0.60 -29.55 8.45
N SER A 88 -0.12 -28.47 8.78
CA SER A 88 -0.10 -27.86 10.13
C SER A 88 -1.27 -28.25 11.05
N ARG A 89 -2.11 -29.23 10.66
CA ARG A 89 -3.40 -29.54 11.31
C ARG A 89 -3.30 -29.68 12.83
N ALA A 90 -2.29 -30.42 13.33
CA ALA A 90 -2.09 -30.62 14.77
C ALA A 90 -1.75 -29.30 15.50
N LEU A 91 -0.81 -28.52 14.96
CA LEU A 91 -0.44 -27.20 15.49
C LEU A 91 -1.66 -26.27 15.48
N CYS A 92 -2.44 -26.27 14.41
CA CYS A 92 -3.61 -25.40 14.28
C CYS A 92 -4.78 -25.81 15.14
N THR A 93 -5.00 -27.12 15.35
CA THR A 93 -5.98 -27.59 16.33
C THR A 93 -5.58 -27.14 17.74
N GLN A 94 -4.31 -27.28 18.11
CA GLN A 94 -3.81 -26.81 19.41
C GLN A 94 -3.96 -25.29 19.56
N LEU A 95 -3.62 -24.53 18.52
CA LEU A 95 -3.68 -23.07 18.52
C LEU A 95 -5.11 -22.54 18.57
N ARG A 96 -6.05 -23.22 17.90
CA ARG A 96 -7.47 -22.84 17.87
C ARG A 96 -8.27 -23.32 19.08
N ALA A 97 -7.78 -24.32 19.83
CA ALA A 97 -8.52 -24.95 20.93
C ALA A 97 -9.09 -23.98 22.00
N PRO A 98 -8.42 -22.87 22.36
CA PRO A 98 -8.99 -21.94 23.36
C PRO A 98 -10.15 -21.10 22.82
N TYR A 99 -10.30 -21.00 21.50
CA TYR A 99 -11.25 -20.11 20.84
C TYR A 99 -12.54 -20.87 20.50
N THR A 100 -13.68 -20.19 20.61
CA THR A 100 -15.02 -20.75 20.36
C THR A 100 -15.31 -20.97 18.87
N GLY A 101 -14.47 -20.44 17.98
CA GLY A 101 -14.54 -20.67 16.54
C GLY A 101 -13.50 -19.87 15.75
N ASP A 102 -13.43 -20.13 14.44
CA ASP A 102 -12.46 -19.52 13.53
C ASP A 102 -12.60 -17.99 13.45
N ALA A 103 -13.81 -17.46 13.58
CA ALA A 103 -14.05 -16.02 13.61
C ALA A 103 -13.39 -15.36 14.85
N GLN A 104 -13.56 -15.97 16.04
CA GLN A 104 -12.93 -15.47 17.27
C GLN A 104 -11.42 -15.60 17.23
N PHE A 105 -10.92 -16.73 16.72
CA PHE A 105 -9.49 -16.95 16.49
C PHE A 105 -8.88 -15.85 15.61
N ARG A 106 -9.52 -15.52 14.49
CA ARG A 106 -9.07 -14.47 13.56
C ARG A 106 -9.19 -13.06 14.14
N SER A 107 -10.21 -12.78 14.94
CA SER A 107 -10.38 -11.45 15.56
C SER A 107 -9.43 -11.22 16.73
N CYS A 108 -9.05 -12.30 17.44
CA CYS A 108 -8.22 -12.21 18.65
C CYS A 108 -6.72 -12.26 18.40
N LEU A 109 -6.29 -12.70 17.21
CA LEU A 109 -4.88 -12.74 16.85
C LEU A 109 -4.52 -11.51 16.03
N PRO A 110 -3.31 -10.94 16.24
CA PRO A 110 -2.86 -9.79 15.49
C PRO A 110 -2.86 -10.13 13.99
N PRO A 111 -3.55 -9.35 13.14
CA PRO A 111 -3.65 -9.65 11.73
C PRO A 111 -2.27 -9.62 11.07
N TYR A 112 -1.91 -10.67 10.34
CA TYR A 112 -0.89 -10.55 9.31
C TYR A 112 -1.53 -9.90 8.08
N PRO A 113 -0.85 -8.93 7.44
CA PRO A 113 -1.32 -8.41 6.16
C PRO A 113 -1.30 -9.50 5.07
N ILE A 114 -0.53 -10.57 5.27
CA ILE A 114 -0.44 -11.68 4.34
C ILE A 114 -1.02 -12.93 5.00
N ASN A 115 -2.17 -13.39 4.52
CA ASN A 115 -2.92 -14.50 5.10
C ASN A 115 -3.11 -15.70 4.17
N SER A 116 -2.56 -15.66 2.95
CA SER A 116 -2.76 -16.73 1.97
C SER A 116 -1.51 -16.93 1.08
N THR A 117 -0.91 -18.10 1.19
CA THR A 117 0.26 -18.55 0.42
C THR A 117 -0.11 -18.74 -1.02
N SER A 118 -1.29 -19.28 -1.29
CA SER A 118 -1.82 -19.38 -2.64
C SER A 118 -2.04 -17.99 -3.25
N ALA A 119 -2.52 -17.00 -2.48
CA ALA A 119 -2.63 -15.62 -2.97
C ALA A 119 -1.26 -14.99 -3.26
N ILE A 120 -0.25 -15.17 -2.39
CA ILE A 120 1.11 -14.67 -2.66
C ILE A 120 1.74 -15.37 -3.85
N LYS A 121 1.58 -16.69 -3.97
CA LYS A 121 2.05 -17.45 -5.13
C LYS A 121 1.39 -16.94 -6.41
N ALA A 122 0.06 -16.79 -6.42
CA ALA A 122 -0.67 -16.26 -7.57
C ALA A 122 -0.24 -14.83 -7.93
N LEU A 123 -0.02 -13.98 -6.93
CA LEU A 123 0.46 -12.62 -7.12
C LEU A 123 1.87 -12.57 -7.74
N HIS A 124 2.78 -13.43 -7.25
CA HIS A 124 4.12 -13.57 -7.80
C HIS A 124 4.10 -14.09 -9.25
N LEU A 125 3.32 -15.14 -9.52
CA LEU A 125 3.21 -15.72 -10.86
C LEU A 125 2.62 -14.72 -11.85
N HIS A 126 1.58 -13.99 -11.47
CA HIS A 126 1.03 -12.91 -12.28
C HIS A 126 2.08 -11.83 -12.59
N ALA A 127 2.90 -11.44 -11.59
CA ALA A 127 3.98 -10.48 -11.82
C ALA A 127 5.08 -11.04 -12.73
N CYS A 128 5.33 -12.36 -12.71
CA CYS A 128 6.24 -13.02 -13.66
C CYS A 128 5.68 -13.01 -15.08
N ASP A 129 4.39 -13.33 -15.25
CA ASP A 129 3.72 -13.37 -16.56
C ASP A 129 3.68 -11.98 -17.22
N GLU A 130 3.43 -10.92 -16.44
CA GLU A 130 3.45 -9.54 -16.96
C GLU A 130 4.83 -9.10 -17.47
N MET A 131 5.90 -9.74 -16.98
CA MET A 131 7.26 -9.48 -17.42
C MET A 131 7.69 -10.37 -18.60
N GLU A 132 6.88 -11.36 -18.98
CA GLU A 132 7.19 -12.22 -20.12
C GLU A 132 7.17 -11.40 -21.42
N GLY A 133 8.32 -11.40 -22.12
CA GLY A 133 8.51 -10.63 -23.36
C GLY A 133 9.08 -9.21 -23.17
N TYR A 134 9.37 -8.78 -21.93
CA TYR A 134 10.17 -7.58 -21.72
C TYR A 134 11.64 -7.85 -22.14
N PRO A 135 12.27 -7.00 -22.98
CA PRO A 135 13.67 -7.16 -23.37
C PRO A 135 14.59 -6.78 -22.19
N GLY A 136 14.76 -7.70 -21.25
CA GLY A 136 15.58 -7.55 -20.05
C GLY A 136 15.71 -8.88 -19.31
N ASP A 137 16.48 -8.89 -18.23
CA ASP A 137 16.55 -10.06 -17.36
C ASP A 137 15.18 -10.34 -16.73
N PRO A 138 14.76 -11.62 -16.63
CA PRO A 138 13.51 -11.98 -15.99
C PRO A 138 13.51 -11.49 -14.53
N MET A 139 12.33 -11.18 -14.02
CA MET A 139 12.19 -10.77 -12.63
C MET A 139 12.76 -11.86 -11.69
N ALA A 140 13.61 -11.44 -10.75
CA ALA A 140 14.23 -12.37 -9.81
C ALA A 140 13.17 -13.18 -9.06
N GLY A 141 13.36 -14.49 -8.94
CA GLY A 141 12.40 -15.39 -8.29
C GLY A 141 11.42 -16.07 -9.25
N CYS A 142 11.24 -15.58 -10.48
CA CYS A 142 10.38 -16.22 -11.49
C CYS A 142 10.94 -17.55 -12.02
N ASP A 143 12.26 -17.74 -11.97
CA ASP A 143 12.92 -19.01 -12.27
C ASP A 143 12.67 -20.08 -11.19
N THR A 144 12.24 -19.65 -10.00
CA THR A 144 12.16 -20.48 -8.79
C THR A 144 10.73 -20.84 -8.40
N CYS A 145 9.80 -20.00 -8.82
CA CYS A 145 8.41 -20.05 -8.45
C CYS A 145 7.60 -20.09 -9.74
N THR A 146 7.05 -21.27 -10.03
CA THR A 146 6.22 -21.61 -11.19
C THR A 146 4.85 -22.10 -10.72
N ASP A 147 3.92 -22.28 -11.65
CA ASP A 147 2.64 -22.92 -11.37
C ASP A 147 2.80 -24.28 -10.70
N VAL A 148 3.83 -25.03 -11.09
CA VAL A 148 4.10 -26.39 -10.61
C VAL A 148 4.81 -26.39 -9.26
N SER A 149 5.85 -25.57 -9.09
CA SER A 149 6.70 -25.56 -7.90
C SER A 149 7.04 -24.15 -7.47
N CYS A 150 6.80 -23.86 -6.19
CA CYS A 150 7.18 -22.59 -5.59
C CYS A 150 7.57 -22.83 -4.11
N PRO A 151 8.82 -23.19 -3.82
CA PRO A 151 9.25 -23.63 -2.49
C PRO A 151 9.31 -22.50 -1.46
N ASP A 152 9.38 -21.25 -1.93
CA ASP A 152 9.34 -20.06 -1.08
C ASP A 152 8.66 -18.89 -1.82
N PRO A 153 7.31 -18.84 -1.85
CA PRO A 153 6.57 -17.81 -2.58
C PRO A 153 6.81 -16.41 -2.02
N LEU A 154 7.00 -16.27 -0.70
CA LEU A 154 7.31 -14.97 -0.11
C LEU A 154 8.71 -14.50 -0.47
N ALA A 155 9.72 -15.38 -0.44
CA ALA A 155 11.07 -15.01 -0.87
C ALA A 155 11.12 -14.67 -2.36
N SER A 156 10.43 -15.44 -3.20
CA SER A 156 10.34 -15.21 -4.64
C SER A 156 9.71 -13.85 -4.93
N LEU A 157 8.58 -13.54 -4.30
CA LEU A 157 7.93 -12.24 -4.40
C LEU A 157 8.85 -11.12 -3.91
N SER A 158 9.54 -11.32 -2.78
CA SER A 158 10.46 -10.32 -2.25
C SER A 158 11.62 -10.01 -3.20
N ALA A 159 12.21 -11.04 -3.82
CA ALA A 159 13.29 -10.88 -4.77
C ALA A 159 12.81 -10.11 -6.01
N GLY A 160 11.63 -10.44 -6.54
CA GLY A 160 11.07 -9.77 -7.70
C GLY A 160 10.77 -8.29 -7.44
N CYS A 161 10.12 -8.02 -6.31
CA CYS A 161 9.75 -6.66 -5.91
C CYS A 161 10.92 -5.76 -5.54
N ILE A 162 12.00 -6.32 -5.00
CA ILE A 162 13.25 -5.57 -4.76
C ILE A 162 13.86 -5.15 -6.11
N GLY A 163 13.87 -6.06 -7.09
CA GLY A 163 14.45 -5.81 -8.41
C GLY A 163 13.65 -4.80 -9.22
N MET A 164 12.33 -4.93 -9.22
CA MET A 164 11.41 -4.08 -9.99
C MET A 164 10.15 -3.81 -9.16
N PRO A 165 10.03 -2.62 -8.54
CA PRO A 165 8.84 -2.28 -7.76
C PRO A 165 7.66 -2.14 -8.72
N MET A 166 6.76 -3.13 -8.68
CA MET A 166 5.51 -3.15 -9.44
C MET A 166 4.33 -2.94 -8.50
N GLY A 167 3.15 -2.57 -9.00
CA GLY A 167 1.96 -2.38 -8.14
C GLY A 167 1.52 -3.65 -7.39
N GLN A 168 1.93 -4.82 -7.88
CA GLN A 168 1.71 -6.11 -7.22
C GLN A 168 2.60 -6.30 -5.99
N CYS A 169 3.60 -5.45 -5.77
CA CYS A 169 4.50 -5.52 -4.61
C CYS A 169 3.92 -4.91 -3.34
N ASP A 170 2.73 -4.32 -3.40
CA ASP A 170 2.13 -3.61 -2.27
C ASP A 170 1.90 -4.50 -1.03
N GLY A 171 1.61 -5.79 -1.22
CA GLY A 171 1.50 -6.74 -0.12
C GLY A 171 2.83 -6.93 0.62
N LEU A 172 3.93 -6.92 -0.13
CA LEU A 172 5.28 -6.91 0.43
C LEU A 172 5.57 -5.54 1.07
N ASP A 173 5.24 -4.42 0.43
CA ASP A 173 5.45 -3.07 1.00
C ASP A 173 4.73 -2.87 2.34
N ALA A 174 3.51 -3.40 2.47
CA ALA A 174 2.79 -3.43 3.74
C ALA A 174 3.55 -4.24 4.81
N LEU A 175 4.12 -5.39 4.43
CA LEU A 175 4.97 -6.19 5.31
C LEU A 175 6.25 -5.42 5.69
N CYS A 176 6.85 -4.68 4.75
CA CYS A 176 8.00 -3.80 4.98
C CYS A 176 7.70 -2.74 6.02
N ALA A 177 6.54 -2.09 5.88
CA ALA A 177 6.07 -1.03 6.79
C ALA A 177 5.87 -1.55 8.22
N LEU A 178 5.53 -2.83 8.38
CA LEU A 178 5.41 -3.49 9.69
C LEU A 178 6.77 -3.92 10.29
N GLY A 179 7.89 -3.53 9.68
CA GLY A 179 9.24 -3.83 10.17
C GLY A 179 9.92 -4.99 9.44
N ALA A 180 9.43 -5.46 8.30
CA ALA A 180 10.17 -6.42 7.48
C ALA A 180 11.16 -5.74 6.51
N SER A 181 11.74 -4.60 6.88
CA SER A 181 12.52 -3.75 5.97
C SER A 181 13.70 -4.44 5.28
N VAL A 182 14.23 -5.53 5.84
CA VAL A 182 15.26 -6.35 5.18
C VAL A 182 14.75 -7.08 3.94
N LEU A 183 13.46 -7.45 3.90
CA LEU A 183 12.80 -8.05 2.73
C LEU A 183 12.57 -7.03 1.60
N CYS A 184 12.91 -5.76 1.82
CA CYS A 184 12.45 -4.64 1.01
C CYS A 184 13.57 -3.67 0.64
N LYS A 185 14.78 -3.90 1.14
CA LYS A 185 15.92 -3.04 0.86
C LYS A 185 16.49 -3.35 -0.52
N LYS A 186 16.45 -2.34 -1.40
CA LYS A 186 17.16 -2.27 -2.69
C LYS A 186 18.70 -2.41 -2.61
N ASN A 187 19.29 -2.49 -1.42
CA ASN A 187 20.74 -2.64 -1.20
C ASN A 187 21.16 -4.07 -0.83
N LEU A 188 20.39 -5.09 -1.21
CA LEU A 188 20.76 -6.50 -1.11
C LEU A 188 21.71 -6.93 -2.25
N LYS A 189 22.71 -6.11 -2.60
CA LYS A 189 23.84 -6.59 -3.42
C LYS A 189 24.60 -7.74 -2.73
N ASP A 190 24.42 -7.89 -1.42
CA ASP A 190 25.02 -8.91 -0.57
C ASP A 190 24.02 -9.97 -0.06
N ALA A 191 22.88 -10.18 -0.74
CA ALA A 191 22.03 -11.33 -0.42
C ALA A 191 22.86 -12.62 -0.55
N PRO A 192 22.78 -13.58 0.42
CA PRO A 192 23.54 -14.82 0.32
C PRO A 192 23.22 -15.53 -0.99
N MET A 193 24.26 -16.02 -1.67
CA MET A 193 24.10 -16.86 -2.86
C MET A 193 23.12 -17.97 -2.54
N ARG A 194 22.10 -18.08 -3.38
CA ARG A 194 21.08 -19.12 -3.33
C ARG A 194 21.76 -20.50 -3.30
N PRO A 195 21.29 -21.47 -2.51
CA PRO A 195 21.72 -22.86 -2.65
C PRO A 195 21.45 -23.32 -4.09
N PRO A 196 22.38 -24.03 -4.76
CA PRO A 196 22.19 -24.47 -6.13
C PRO A 196 20.95 -25.36 -6.24
N SER A 197 20.08 -25.05 -7.20
CA SER A 197 18.95 -25.91 -7.56
C SER A 197 19.46 -27.27 -8.07
N PRO A 198 18.76 -28.38 -7.78
CA PRO A 198 19.05 -29.65 -8.42
C PRO A 198 18.84 -29.54 -9.96
N PRO A 199 19.64 -30.25 -10.76
CA PRO A 199 19.59 -30.16 -12.22
C PRO A 199 18.22 -30.63 -12.76
N PRO A 200 17.68 -29.95 -13.80
CA PRO A 200 16.39 -30.30 -14.39
C PRO A 200 16.45 -31.65 -15.11
N GLU A 201 15.42 -32.47 -14.90
CA GLU A 201 15.16 -33.68 -15.69
C GLU A 201 14.77 -33.31 -17.14
N PRO A 202 15.25 -34.06 -18.16
CA PRO A 202 15.01 -33.72 -19.56
C PRO A 202 13.56 -34.00 -19.98
N LEU A 203 12.84 -32.94 -20.37
CA LEU A 203 11.51 -33.03 -21.00
C LEU A 203 11.62 -33.19 -22.52
N ALA A 204 10.84 -34.12 -23.05
CA ALA A 204 10.82 -34.54 -24.45
C ALA A 204 10.21 -33.49 -25.39
N THR A 205 10.86 -33.32 -26.54
CA THR A 205 10.52 -32.40 -27.64
C THR A 205 9.32 -32.94 -28.44
N VAL A 206 8.26 -32.14 -28.60
CA VAL A 206 7.18 -32.41 -29.56
C VAL A 206 7.20 -31.34 -30.66
N VAL A 207 7.45 -31.79 -31.89
CA VAL A 207 7.42 -31.01 -33.12
C VAL A 207 6.00 -31.02 -33.68
N SER A 208 5.50 -29.87 -34.16
CA SER A 208 4.22 -29.83 -34.90
C SER A 208 4.31 -28.90 -36.12
N THR A 209 3.74 -29.41 -37.21
CA THR A 209 3.84 -28.97 -38.61
C THR A 209 2.58 -28.19 -39.03
N PRO A 210 2.63 -27.22 -39.98
CA PRO A 210 1.46 -26.41 -40.34
C PRO A 210 0.71 -26.89 -41.61
N PRO A 211 -0.62 -26.65 -41.73
CA PRO A 211 -1.41 -26.94 -42.94
C PRO A 211 -1.77 -25.68 -43.80
N PRO A 212 -2.37 -25.86 -45.00
CA PRO A 212 -2.15 -24.97 -46.16
C PRO A 212 -3.29 -23.99 -46.50
N LEU A 213 -2.96 -23.09 -47.44
CA LEU A 213 -3.69 -21.90 -47.93
C LEU A 213 -4.84 -22.21 -48.92
N LEU A 214 -5.94 -21.44 -48.85
CA LEU A 214 -6.96 -21.33 -49.91
C LEU A 214 -7.46 -19.88 -50.10
N ALA A 215 -7.98 -19.60 -51.31
CA ALA A 215 -7.94 -18.34 -52.05
C ALA A 215 -8.94 -17.21 -51.67
N LYS A 216 -8.67 -16.00 -52.20
CA LYS A 216 -9.28 -14.70 -51.90
C LYS A 216 -10.06 -14.13 -53.11
N SER A 217 -11.14 -13.38 -52.85
CA SER A 217 -11.92 -12.56 -53.79
C SER A 217 -12.03 -11.10 -53.24
N PRO A 218 -12.29 -10.05 -54.07
CA PRO A 218 -11.73 -8.70 -53.88
C PRO A 218 -12.61 -7.69 -53.10
N SER A 219 -11.95 -6.65 -52.56
CA SER A 219 -12.57 -5.45 -51.94
C SER A 219 -12.09 -4.15 -52.62
N PRO A 220 -12.86 -3.05 -52.51
CA PRO A 220 -12.56 -1.76 -53.14
C PRO A 220 -11.88 -0.72 -52.22
N SER A 221 -11.10 0.15 -52.88
CA SER A 221 -10.71 1.55 -52.62
C SER A 221 -9.90 1.97 -51.37
N SER A 222 -8.66 2.39 -51.65
CA SER A 222 -7.61 2.93 -50.79
C SER A 222 -7.81 4.39 -50.34
N VAL A 223 -7.47 4.68 -49.07
CA VAL A 223 -7.18 6.01 -48.52
C VAL A 223 -5.66 6.13 -48.30
N ALA A 224 -5.08 7.30 -48.59
CA ALA A 224 -3.63 7.56 -48.57
C ALA A 224 -3.00 7.51 -47.16
N PRO A 225 -1.74 7.04 -47.01
CA PRO A 225 -1.06 6.89 -45.71
C PRO A 225 -0.45 8.21 -45.19
N SER A 226 -0.70 8.52 -43.91
CA SER A 226 -0.07 9.64 -43.18
C SER A 226 1.45 9.42 -42.97
N PRO A 227 2.27 10.49 -42.97
CA PRO A 227 3.72 10.40 -42.76
C PRO A 227 4.07 9.89 -41.33
N PRO A 228 5.24 9.24 -41.16
CA PRO A 228 5.69 8.71 -39.87
C PRO A 228 5.85 9.84 -38.84
N ASN A 229 5.26 9.66 -37.66
CA ASN A 229 5.38 10.57 -36.51
C ASN A 229 6.86 10.75 -36.13
N LEU A 230 7.46 11.86 -36.54
CA LEU A 230 8.77 12.29 -36.08
C LEU A 230 8.63 12.65 -34.59
N ILE A 231 9.27 11.85 -33.72
CA ILE A 231 9.37 12.16 -32.29
C ILE A 231 10.15 13.48 -32.17
N SER A 232 9.54 14.47 -31.51
CA SER A 232 10.16 15.78 -31.32
C SER A 232 11.53 15.62 -30.61
N PRO A 233 12.59 16.31 -31.07
CA PRO A 233 13.90 16.27 -30.40
C PRO A 233 13.82 16.73 -28.94
N CYS A 234 12.81 17.54 -28.58
CA CYS A 234 12.58 17.98 -27.21
C CYS A 234 12.10 16.88 -26.26
N ILE A 235 11.46 15.83 -26.76
CA ILE A 235 11.13 14.66 -25.94
C ILE A 235 12.39 13.87 -25.61
N ALA A 236 13.32 13.75 -26.57
CA ALA A 236 14.59 13.07 -26.35
C ALA A 236 15.55 13.89 -25.47
N ASN A 237 15.60 15.21 -25.66
CA ASN A 237 16.44 16.12 -24.87
C ASN A 237 15.74 17.46 -24.59
N SER A 238 15.02 17.52 -23.48
CA SER A 238 14.30 18.71 -23.02
C SER A 238 15.16 19.83 -22.46
N SER A 239 16.49 19.66 -22.41
CA SER A 239 17.43 20.68 -21.94
C SER A 239 17.97 21.56 -23.07
N LEU A 240 17.62 21.26 -24.32
CA LEU A 240 18.01 22.07 -25.47
C LEU A 240 17.30 23.43 -25.43
N PRO A 241 17.99 24.57 -25.63
CA PRO A 241 17.39 25.90 -25.54
C PRO A 241 16.15 26.10 -26.43
N GLU A 242 16.12 25.49 -27.62
CA GLU A 242 14.98 25.54 -28.54
C GLU A 242 13.72 24.88 -28.00
N CYS A 243 13.83 24.04 -26.96
CA CYS A 243 12.69 23.38 -26.33
C CYS A 243 11.96 24.26 -25.32
N ALA A 244 12.42 25.49 -25.07
CA ALA A 244 11.77 26.37 -24.11
C ALA A 244 10.30 26.64 -24.44
N SER A 245 9.98 26.79 -25.73
CA SER A 245 8.63 27.01 -26.26
C SER A 245 7.94 25.74 -26.72
N TYR A 246 8.56 24.57 -26.58
CA TYR A 246 7.92 23.32 -26.97
C TYR A 246 6.71 23.06 -26.08
N GLU A 247 5.58 22.68 -26.70
CA GLU A 247 4.39 22.24 -25.99
C GLU A 247 4.11 20.79 -26.33
N TYR A 248 3.92 19.96 -25.31
CA TYR A 248 3.50 18.59 -25.51
C TYR A 248 2.06 18.58 -26.03
N PRO A 249 1.77 17.98 -27.19
CA PRO A 249 0.44 18.09 -27.80
C PRO A 249 -0.66 17.55 -26.89
N THR A 250 -1.75 18.30 -26.73
CA THR A 250 -2.90 17.92 -25.89
C THR A 250 -3.50 16.57 -26.27
N THR A 251 -3.44 16.18 -27.55
CA THR A 251 -3.87 14.86 -28.03
C THR A 251 -2.98 13.74 -27.48
N SER A 252 -1.66 13.97 -27.43
CA SER A 252 -0.70 13.02 -26.84
C SER A 252 -0.90 12.92 -25.33
N ILE A 253 -1.06 14.06 -24.64
CA ILE A 253 -1.36 14.11 -23.20
C ILE A 253 -2.63 13.31 -22.88
N SER A 254 -3.69 13.51 -23.67
CA SER A 254 -4.97 12.81 -23.45
C SER A 254 -4.87 11.30 -23.70
N ALA A 255 -4.10 10.90 -24.71
CA ALA A 255 -3.83 9.49 -25.00
C ALA A 255 -3.00 8.83 -23.89
N ASP A 256 -1.99 9.53 -23.36
CA ASP A 256 -1.19 9.06 -22.24
C ASP A 256 -2.06 8.90 -20.98
N ILE A 257 -2.85 9.90 -20.61
CA ILE A 257 -3.79 9.81 -19.46
C ILE A 257 -4.77 8.65 -19.65
N ALA A 258 -5.36 8.49 -20.83
CA ALA A 258 -6.30 7.40 -21.10
C ALA A 258 -5.64 6.03 -20.99
N SER A 259 -4.42 5.88 -21.53
CA SER A 259 -3.64 4.65 -21.41
C SER A 259 -3.31 4.32 -19.95
N LEU A 260 -2.80 5.30 -19.20
CA LEU A 260 -2.43 5.14 -17.79
C LEU A 260 -3.66 4.77 -16.92
N CYS A 261 -4.78 5.46 -17.12
CA CYS A 261 -6.01 5.20 -16.36
C CYS A 261 -6.77 3.95 -16.79
N ASN A 262 -6.54 3.42 -17.99
CA ASN A 262 -7.05 2.11 -18.38
C ASN A 262 -6.26 0.98 -17.70
N MET A 263 -4.95 1.16 -17.51
CA MET A 263 -4.10 0.18 -16.83
C MET A 263 -4.33 0.18 -15.31
N MET A 264 -4.48 1.36 -14.70
CA MET A 264 -4.74 1.50 -13.27
C MET A 264 -5.85 2.52 -12.99
N PRO A 265 -7.13 2.12 -13.11
CA PRO A 265 -8.25 3.03 -12.94
C PRO A 265 -8.39 3.59 -11.51
N TYR A 266 -7.78 2.93 -10.53
CA TYR A 266 -7.89 3.24 -9.10
C TYR A 266 -6.92 4.32 -8.60
N MET A 267 -6.05 4.85 -9.47
CA MET A 267 -5.11 5.91 -9.08
C MET A 267 -5.88 7.18 -8.69
N PRO A 268 -5.50 7.88 -7.60
CA PRO A 268 -6.12 9.14 -7.20
C PRO A 268 -6.22 10.16 -8.34
N SER A 269 -5.18 10.25 -9.19
CA SER A 269 -5.16 11.13 -10.35
C SER A 269 -6.17 10.74 -11.44
N CYS A 270 -6.50 9.46 -11.59
CA CYS A 270 -7.52 8.98 -12.53
C CYS A 270 -8.93 9.32 -12.03
N THR A 271 -9.16 9.19 -10.72
CA THR A 271 -10.39 9.67 -10.07
C THR A 271 -10.56 11.17 -10.22
N MET A 272 -9.48 11.94 -10.07
CA MET A 272 -9.47 13.38 -10.35
C MET A 272 -9.83 13.67 -11.81
N ALA A 273 -9.24 12.95 -12.78
CA ALA A 273 -9.56 13.12 -14.19
C ALA A 273 -11.04 12.81 -14.50
N GLN A 274 -11.62 11.79 -13.87
CA GLN A 274 -13.05 11.48 -13.98
C GLN A 274 -13.92 12.57 -13.34
N ALA A 275 -13.54 13.07 -12.16
CA ALA A 275 -14.25 14.15 -11.48
C ALA A 275 -14.22 15.46 -12.29
N CYS A 276 -13.12 15.74 -12.99
CA CYS A 276 -13.01 16.85 -13.94
C CYS A 276 -13.98 16.68 -15.12
N LYS A 277 -14.06 15.48 -15.70
CA LYS A 277 -15.03 15.19 -16.78
C LYS A 277 -16.48 15.33 -16.31
N ALA A 278 -16.76 15.01 -15.05
CA ALA A 278 -18.08 15.15 -14.43
C ALA A 278 -18.40 16.59 -13.99
N GLY A 279 -17.45 17.53 -14.06
CA GLY A 279 -17.61 18.90 -13.56
C GLY A 279 -17.58 19.03 -12.03
N ASN A 280 -17.22 17.96 -11.31
CA ASN A 280 -17.10 17.95 -9.84
C ASN A 280 -15.81 18.63 -9.35
N VAL A 281 -14.82 18.74 -10.22
CA VAL A 281 -13.57 19.48 -10.02
C VAL A 281 -13.41 20.41 -11.21
N THR A 282 -12.90 21.63 -10.99
CA THR A 282 -12.77 22.64 -12.04
C THR A 282 -11.45 23.40 -11.95
N GLY A 283 -11.11 24.11 -13.03
CA GLY A 283 -9.94 25.00 -13.11
C GLY A 283 -8.64 24.25 -13.38
N ASP A 284 -7.55 24.67 -12.76
CA ASP A 284 -6.20 24.20 -13.09
C ASP A 284 -5.93 22.75 -12.66
N PHE A 285 -6.70 22.23 -11.70
CA PHE A 285 -6.74 20.79 -11.39
C PHE A 285 -7.10 19.92 -12.60
N CYS A 286 -7.87 20.47 -13.54
CA CYS A 286 -8.40 19.76 -14.70
C CYS A 286 -7.64 20.03 -16.00
N ARG A 287 -6.50 20.73 -15.93
CA ARG A 287 -5.65 20.91 -17.11
C ARG A 287 -5.04 19.56 -17.48
N PRO A 288 -5.06 19.16 -18.76
CA PRO A 288 -4.52 17.86 -19.17
C PRO A 288 -3.08 17.65 -18.72
N MET A 289 -2.22 18.66 -18.85
CA MET A 289 -0.82 18.55 -18.43
C MET A 289 -0.67 18.38 -16.91
N THR A 290 -1.48 19.10 -16.10
CA THR A 290 -1.54 18.93 -14.65
C THR A 290 -1.92 17.50 -14.27
N LEU A 291 -2.95 16.93 -14.90
CA LEU A 291 -3.40 15.57 -14.64
C LEU A 291 -2.31 14.54 -15.00
N LEU A 292 -1.69 14.68 -16.17
CA LEU A 292 -0.57 13.80 -16.58
C LEU A 292 0.62 13.93 -15.62
N ALA A 293 0.99 15.16 -15.27
CA ALA A 293 2.06 15.42 -14.30
C ALA A 293 1.79 14.71 -12.97
N THR A 294 0.55 14.76 -12.50
CA THR A 294 0.17 14.13 -11.23
C THR A 294 0.21 12.61 -11.31
N ILE A 295 -0.25 12.01 -12.41
CA ILE A 295 -0.13 10.55 -12.64
C ILE A 295 1.35 10.14 -12.67
N CYS A 296 2.19 10.90 -13.35
CA CYS A 296 3.59 10.52 -13.56
C CYS A 296 4.51 10.84 -12.38
N VAL A 297 4.13 11.75 -11.48
CA VAL A 297 4.79 11.90 -10.17
C VAL A 297 4.51 10.69 -9.27
N ASP A 298 3.29 10.13 -9.34
CA ASP A 298 2.92 8.92 -8.61
C ASP A 298 3.65 7.68 -9.17
N MET A 299 3.60 7.48 -10.50
CA MET A 299 4.16 6.30 -11.15
C MET A 299 5.00 6.64 -12.40
N PRO A 300 6.24 7.14 -12.21
CA PRO A 300 7.07 7.63 -13.31
C PRO A 300 7.52 6.56 -14.31
N SER A 301 7.54 5.29 -13.89
CA SER A 301 8.04 4.17 -14.71
C SER A 301 7.01 3.63 -15.71
N MET A 302 5.76 4.09 -15.64
CA MET A 302 4.70 3.67 -16.55
C MET A 302 4.99 4.07 -17.99
N SER A 303 4.58 3.23 -18.96
CA SER A 303 4.83 3.47 -20.39
C SER A 303 4.28 4.82 -20.87
N GLY A 304 3.07 5.20 -20.44
CA GLY A 304 2.46 6.49 -20.74
C GLY A 304 3.12 7.70 -20.05
N CYS A 305 4.06 7.47 -19.13
CA CYS A 305 4.82 8.53 -18.46
C CYS A 305 6.20 8.78 -19.08
N LYS A 306 6.68 7.90 -19.97
CA LYS A 306 8.03 8.01 -20.55
C LYS A 306 8.28 9.36 -21.22
N SER A 307 7.34 9.82 -22.05
CA SER A 307 7.44 11.12 -22.74
C SER A 307 7.41 12.28 -21.74
N TYR A 308 6.50 12.26 -20.76
CA TYR A 308 6.41 13.28 -19.73
C TYR A 308 7.68 13.36 -18.88
N VAL A 309 8.20 12.23 -18.39
CA VAL A 309 9.40 12.18 -17.55
C VAL A 309 10.64 12.66 -18.30
N ALA A 310 10.77 12.30 -19.58
CA ALA A 310 11.85 12.80 -20.43
C ALA A 310 11.73 14.31 -20.68
N LEU A 311 10.50 14.79 -20.91
CA LEU A 311 10.20 16.18 -21.20
C LEU A 311 10.32 17.09 -19.97
N CYS A 312 9.88 16.63 -18.80
CA CYS A 312 9.71 17.41 -17.57
C CYS A 312 10.69 17.03 -16.45
N LYS A 313 11.87 16.52 -16.81
CA LYS A 313 12.98 16.36 -15.86
C LYS A 313 13.42 17.71 -15.26
N ASN A 314 14.11 17.67 -14.12
CA ASN A 314 14.57 18.88 -13.42
C ASN A 314 15.45 19.82 -14.25
N THR A 315 16.14 19.31 -15.28
CA THR A 315 16.99 20.10 -16.20
C THR A 315 16.24 20.58 -17.44
N SER A 316 14.92 20.39 -17.51
CA SER A 316 14.11 20.80 -18.65
C SER A 316 13.98 22.32 -18.73
N VAL A 317 14.05 22.84 -19.95
CA VAL A 317 13.74 24.25 -20.25
C VAL A 317 12.30 24.45 -20.68
N VAL A 318 11.54 23.38 -20.90
CA VAL A 318 10.16 23.38 -21.41
C VAL A 318 9.25 24.11 -20.42
N GLN A 319 8.69 25.26 -20.84
CA GLN A 319 7.88 26.10 -19.95
C GLN A 319 6.59 25.40 -19.48
N GLN A 320 5.97 24.59 -20.34
CA GLN A 320 4.74 23.86 -20.03
C GLN A 320 4.86 23.00 -18.76
N CYS A 321 6.04 22.40 -18.50
CA CYS A 321 6.29 21.59 -17.31
C CYS A 321 6.26 22.40 -16.01
N ARG A 322 6.61 23.69 -16.07
CA ARG A 322 6.60 24.60 -14.90
C ARG A 322 5.24 25.25 -14.69
N SER A 323 4.54 25.55 -15.78
CA SER A 323 3.22 26.19 -15.75
C SER A 323 2.11 25.25 -15.27
N PHE A 324 2.27 23.93 -15.48
CA PHE A 324 1.26 22.92 -15.10
C PHE A 324 1.89 21.84 -14.21
N PRO A 325 2.21 22.16 -12.95
CA PRO A 325 2.78 21.20 -12.01
C PRO A 325 1.76 20.12 -11.61
N ALA A 326 2.24 19.05 -10.99
CA ALA A 326 1.38 18.05 -10.36
C ALA A 326 0.51 18.67 -9.25
N ILE A 327 -0.66 18.09 -9.00
CA ILE A 327 -1.61 18.53 -7.98
C ILE A 327 -0.93 18.46 -6.60
N PRO A 328 -0.78 19.59 -5.88
CA PRO A 328 -0.01 19.65 -4.66
C PRO A 328 -0.70 18.85 -3.56
N GLY A 329 0.07 17.93 -2.98
CA GLY A 329 -0.37 17.10 -1.87
C GLY A 329 -1.38 16.02 -2.23
N LEU A 330 -1.77 15.83 -3.51
CA LEU A 330 -2.61 14.68 -3.88
C LEU A 330 -1.88 13.40 -3.45
N PRO A 331 -2.51 12.49 -2.68
CA PRO A 331 -1.86 11.26 -2.28
C PRO A 331 -1.44 10.46 -3.50
N THR A 332 -0.25 9.87 -3.41
CA THR A 332 0.15 8.80 -4.33
C THR A 332 -0.82 7.62 -4.20
N THR A 333 -0.88 6.75 -5.20
CA THR A 333 -1.71 5.55 -5.15
C THR A 333 -1.35 4.68 -3.93
N ALA A 334 -0.06 4.52 -3.66
CA ALA A 334 0.43 3.84 -2.46
C ALA A 334 -0.05 4.52 -1.16
N GLN A 335 0.05 5.85 -1.06
CA GLN A 335 -0.42 6.59 0.12
C GLN A 335 -1.93 6.47 0.31
N ALA A 336 -2.72 6.62 -0.76
CA ALA A 336 -4.17 6.51 -0.70
C ALA A 336 -4.60 5.09 -0.31
N ARG A 337 -3.96 4.06 -0.88
CA ARG A 337 -4.17 2.66 -0.50
C ARG A 337 -3.85 2.41 0.97
N LEU A 338 -2.68 2.84 1.45
CA LEU A 338 -2.30 2.68 2.86
C LEU A 338 -3.29 3.40 3.79
N ALA A 339 -3.67 4.63 3.44
CA ALA A 339 -4.62 5.42 4.21
C ALA A 339 -5.99 4.72 4.31
N VAL A 340 -6.53 4.22 3.20
CA VAL A 340 -7.83 3.54 3.18
C VAL A 340 -7.74 2.16 3.84
N VAL A 341 -6.87 1.29 3.34
CA VAL A 341 -6.88 -0.14 3.70
C VAL A 341 -6.29 -0.39 5.07
N ILE A 342 -5.20 0.29 5.42
CA ILE A 342 -4.56 0.12 6.73
C ILE A 342 -5.11 1.15 7.72
N GLY A 343 -5.19 2.41 7.32
CA GLY A 343 -5.66 3.47 8.21
C GLY A 343 -7.13 3.31 8.57
N LEU A 344 -8.02 3.38 7.58
CA LEU A 344 -9.47 3.45 7.82
C LEU A 344 -10.10 2.07 8.03
N CYS A 345 -9.70 1.07 7.25
CA CYS A 345 -10.32 -0.25 7.28
C CYS A 345 -9.79 -1.16 8.38
N ALA A 346 -8.54 -0.99 8.81
CA ALA A 346 -7.99 -1.73 9.95
C ALA A 346 -8.18 -0.99 11.29
N ALA A 347 -8.60 0.28 11.28
CA ALA A 347 -8.90 1.01 12.51
C ALA A 347 -9.98 0.31 13.33
N ASN A 348 -9.81 0.35 14.66
CA ASN A 348 -10.76 -0.22 15.58
C ASN A 348 -12.11 0.49 15.45
N ARG A 349 -13.16 -0.26 15.10
CA ARG A 349 -14.52 0.26 14.88
C ARG A 349 -15.11 0.95 16.11
N THR A 350 -14.54 0.72 17.30
CA THR A 350 -15.02 1.29 18.57
C THR A 350 -14.87 2.81 18.67
N ALA A 351 -13.94 3.42 17.91
CA ALA A 351 -13.73 4.87 17.94
C ALA A 351 -14.64 5.65 16.95
N MET A 352 -15.44 4.96 16.14
CA MET A 352 -16.27 5.56 15.10
C MET A 352 -17.71 5.74 15.57
N THR A 353 -18.37 6.81 15.12
CA THR A 353 -19.83 6.93 15.28
C THR A 353 -20.54 5.86 14.44
N PRO A 354 -21.77 5.43 14.80
CA PRO A 354 -22.49 4.39 14.04
C PRO A 354 -22.64 4.72 12.54
N ALA A 355 -22.83 6.00 12.21
CA ALA A 355 -22.92 6.46 10.81
C ALA A 355 -21.59 6.25 10.06
N VAL A 356 -20.46 6.63 10.66
CA VAL A 356 -19.13 6.44 10.08
C VAL A 356 -18.80 4.94 10.01
N GLN A 357 -19.13 4.17 11.04
CA GLN A 357 -18.91 2.73 11.07
C GLN A 357 -19.63 1.98 9.94
N ASN A 358 -20.90 2.33 9.68
CA ASN A 358 -21.66 1.73 8.58
C ASN A 358 -21.03 2.07 7.22
N LEU A 359 -20.71 3.35 6.99
CA LEU A 359 -20.05 3.78 5.76
C LEU A 359 -18.69 3.09 5.57
N THR A 360 -17.83 3.10 6.59
CA THR A 360 -16.53 2.42 6.55
C THR A 360 -16.69 0.94 6.27
N THR A 361 -17.69 0.26 6.86
CA THR A 361 -17.93 -1.17 6.61
C THR A 361 -18.26 -1.44 5.14
N VAL A 362 -19.14 -0.63 4.53
CA VAL A 362 -19.50 -0.76 3.11
C VAL A 362 -18.29 -0.46 2.22
N MET A 363 -17.54 0.61 2.51
CA MET A 363 -16.40 1.01 1.69
C MET A 363 -15.23 0.04 1.81
N CYS A 364 -14.94 -0.49 3.00
CA CYS A 364 -13.89 -1.47 3.20
C CYS A 364 -14.23 -2.87 2.65
N ALA A 365 -15.52 -3.17 2.50
CA ALA A 365 -15.94 -4.36 1.76
C ALA A 365 -15.68 -4.19 0.25
N ALA A 366 -15.94 -3.00 -0.30
CA ALA A 366 -15.73 -2.68 -1.71
C ALA A 366 -14.26 -2.36 -2.07
N CYS A 367 -13.47 -1.90 -1.11
CA CYS A 367 -12.08 -1.49 -1.26
C CYS A 367 -11.22 -2.19 -0.19
N ASN A 368 -10.54 -3.25 -0.59
CA ASN A 368 -9.67 -4.08 0.26
C ASN A 368 -8.25 -4.16 -0.31
N GLN A 369 -7.38 -4.96 0.30
CA GLN A 369 -5.98 -5.12 -0.15
C GLN A 369 -5.82 -5.69 -1.56
N LEU A 370 -6.82 -6.41 -2.06
CA LEU A 370 -6.79 -7.13 -3.34
C LEU A 370 -7.57 -6.40 -4.43
N SER A 371 -8.61 -5.65 -4.06
CA SER A 371 -9.48 -4.97 -5.01
C SER A 371 -9.95 -3.64 -4.48
N CYS A 372 -9.71 -2.58 -5.23
CA CYS A 372 -10.35 -1.29 -5.03
C CYS A 372 -10.50 -0.60 -6.39
N SER A 373 -11.71 -0.11 -6.69
CA SER A 373 -11.95 0.61 -7.95
C SER A 373 -11.41 2.05 -7.92
N ASP A 374 -11.32 2.65 -6.73
CA ASP A 374 -10.79 3.99 -6.48
C ASP A 374 -10.51 4.18 -4.98
N TYR A 375 -9.29 4.61 -4.64
CA TYR A 375 -8.90 4.88 -3.25
C TYR A 375 -9.29 6.29 -2.76
N LEU A 376 -9.49 7.26 -3.67
CA LEU A 376 -9.69 8.66 -3.30
C LEU A 376 -11.11 8.95 -2.82
N THR A 377 -12.14 8.35 -3.44
CA THR A 377 -13.54 8.48 -2.98
C THR A 377 -13.74 7.95 -1.56
N PRO A 378 -13.32 6.72 -1.18
CA PRO A 378 -13.45 6.27 0.20
C PRO A 378 -12.66 7.11 1.19
N LEU A 379 -11.43 7.49 0.82
CA LEU A 379 -10.59 8.33 1.66
C LEU A 379 -11.28 9.66 1.97
N SER A 380 -11.72 10.39 0.95
CA SER A 380 -12.40 11.68 1.11
C SER A 380 -13.75 11.54 1.82
N SER A 381 -14.55 10.53 1.50
CA SER A 381 -15.88 10.35 2.08
C SER A 381 -15.82 10.10 3.59
N ILE A 382 -14.94 9.19 4.03
CA ILE A 382 -14.79 8.84 5.44
C ILE A 382 -14.13 10.01 6.20
N CYS A 383 -13.07 10.60 5.65
CA CYS A 383 -12.33 11.66 6.33
C CYS A 383 -13.08 12.99 6.40
N ASN A 384 -14.03 13.24 5.50
CA ASN A 384 -14.96 14.36 5.64
C ASN A 384 -15.91 14.21 6.84
N LEU A 385 -16.29 12.98 7.19
CA LEU A 385 -17.15 12.70 8.34
C LEU A 385 -16.39 12.60 9.66
N SER A 386 -15.17 12.05 9.63
CA SER A 386 -14.34 11.87 10.81
C SER A 386 -12.86 12.17 10.49
N PRO A 387 -12.44 13.44 10.55
CA PRO A 387 -11.08 13.83 10.21
C PRO A 387 -10.04 13.25 11.17
N THR A 388 -10.42 12.87 12.40
CA THR A 388 -9.50 12.41 13.44
C THR A 388 -9.11 10.94 13.31
N LEU A 389 -9.62 10.21 12.32
CA LEU A 389 -9.28 8.79 12.13
C LEU A 389 -7.83 8.61 11.67
N SER A 390 -7.20 7.54 12.15
CA SER A 390 -5.92 7.07 11.64
C SER A 390 -6.06 6.78 10.14
N GLY A 391 -5.35 7.53 9.28
CA GLY A 391 -5.51 7.46 7.83
C GLY A 391 -5.99 8.76 7.19
N CYS A 392 -6.62 9.66 7.97
CA CYS A 392 -7.10 10.94 7.45
C CYS A 392 -6.05 12.05 7.40
N SER A 393 -4.88 11.86 7.98
CA SER A 393 -3.79 12.85 7.93
C SER A 393 -3.35 13.14 6.50
N THR A 394 -3.17 12.12 5.67
CA THR A 394 -2.82 12.27 4.25
C THR A 394 -3.87 13.10 3.50
N TYR A 395 -5.15 12.81 3.74
CA TYR A 395 -6.26 13.55 3.17
C TYR A 395 -6.29 15.02 3.64
N GLN A 396 -6.06 15.29 4.92
CA GLN A 396 -5.99 16.65 5.45
C GLN A 396 -4.82 17.45 4.84
N SER A 397 -3.64 16.83 4.74
CA SER A 397 -2.48 17.45 4.09
C SER A 397 -2.76 17.80 2.64
N TRP A 398 -3.41 16.89 1.90
CA TRP A 398 -3.85 17.14 0.53
C TRP A 398 -4.81 18.31 0.43
N CYS A 399 -5.88 18.32 1.25
CA CYS A 399 -6.88 19.37 1.20
C CYS A 399 -6.32 20.73 1.62
N SER A 400 -5.39 20.77 2.58
CA SER A 400 -4.68 22.00 2.96
C SER A 400 -3.82 22.54 1.82
N ALA A 401 -3.03 21.67 1.17
CA ALA A 401 -2.20 22.05 0.02
C ALA A 401 -3.05 22.51 -1.18
N SER A 402 -4.16 21.83 -1.43
CA SER A 402 -5.08 22.16 -2.52
C SER A 402 -5.84 23.47 -2.27
N ALA A 403 -6.16 23.81 -1.02
CA ALA A 403 -6.85 25.06 -0.69
C ALA A 403 -6.01 26.29 -1.07
N ALA A 404 -4.69 26.26 -0.86
CA ALA A 404 -3.80 27.34 -1.31
C ALA A 404 -3.84 27.50 -2.83
N TRP A 405 -3.93 26.40 -3.57
CA TRP A 405 -3.95 26.43 -5.02
C TRP A 405 -5.30 26.86 -5.61
N GLN A 406 -6.41 26.47 -4.98
CA GLN A 406 -7.76 26.94 -5.36
C GLN A 406 -7.86 28.46 -5.40
N VAL A 407 -7.30 29.13 -4.38
CA VAL A 407 -7.32 30.60 -4.28
C VAL A 407 -6.50 31.24 -5.40
N ALA A 408 -5.34 30.68 -5.73
CA ALA A 408 -4.47 31.21 -6.78
C ALA A 408 -5.05 31.04 -8.20
N ALA A 409 -5.74 29.94 -8.44
CA ALA A 409 -6.15 29.52 -9.79
C ALA A 409 -7.66 29.67 -10.08
N GLY A 410 -8.45 30.24 -9.15
CA GLY A 410 -9.91 30.31 -9.30
C GLY A 410 -10.56 28.93 -9.48
N SER A 411 -9.96 27.91 -8.89
CA SER A 411 -10.26 26.49 -9.14
C SER A 411 -11.02 25.88 -7.96
N SER A 412 -11.72 24.76 -8.18
CA SER A 412 -12.47 24.08 -7.11
C SER A 412 -12.20 22.58 -7.07
N ILE A 413 -11.97 22.08 -5.86
CA ILE A 413 -11.87 20.64 -5.51
C ILE A 413 -12.85 20.27 -4.39
N SER A 414 -13.91 21.08 -4.22
CA SER A 414 -14.84 20.99 -3.09
C SER A 414 -15.61 19.67 -3.00
N SER A 415 -15.71 18.93 -4.11
CA SER A 415 -16.28 17.58 -4.15
C SER A 415 -15.50 16.59 -3.30
N PHE A 416 -14.16 16.72 -3.26
CA PHE A 416 -13.32 15.93 -2.39
C PHE A 416 -13.09 16.64 -1.06
N CYS A 417 -12.55 17.86 -1.11
CA CYS A 417 -12.17 18.64 0.05
C CYS A 417 -13.29 19.59 0.48
N LYS A 418 -14.20 19.10 1.33
CA LYS A 418 -15.17 20.00 1.96
C LYS A 418 -14.41 20.93 2.89
N LYS A 419 -14.69 22.24 2.80
CA LYS A 419 -14.26 23.18 3.85
C LYS A 419 -14.87 22.69 5.15
N GLN A 420 -14.06 22.09 6.01
CA GLN A 420 -14.48 21.91 7.38
C GLN A 420 -14.73 23.31 7.93
N PRO A 421 -15.85 23.55 8.61
CA PRO A 421 -15.97 24.73 9.45
C PRO A 421 -14.70 24.81 10.29
N PRO A 422 -14.07 25.99 10.45
CA PRO A 422 -12.93 26.11 11.35
C PRO A 422 -13.29 25.41 12.66
N PRO A 423 -12.40 24.57 13.20
CA PRO A 423 -12.70 23.84 14.44
C PRO A 423 -13.25 24.86 15.44
N PRO A 424 -14.37 24.57 16.12
CA PRO A 424 -15.02 25.54 16.99
C PRO A 424 -13.95 26.09 17.90
N THR A 425 -13.70 27.39 17.82
CA THR A 425 -12.71 28.06 18.67
C THR A 425 -13.01 27.60 20.08
N PRO A 426 -12.05 27.00 20.81
CA PRO A 426 -12.27 26.59 22.18
C PRO A 426 -12.98 27.74 22.89
N PRO A 427 -14.11 27.50 23.59
CA PRO A 427 -14.80 28.58 24.28
C PRO A 427 -13.74 29.34 25.06
N ASN A 428 -13.64 30.64 24.78
CA ASN A 428 -12.65 31.51 25.41
C ASN A 428 -12.60 31.13 26.89
N PRO A 429 -11.43 30.80 27.47
CA PRO A 429 -11.34 30.49 28.88
C PRO A 429 -12.16 31.53 29.62
N LEU A 430 -13.17 31.09 30.38
CA LEU A 430 -13.97 31.98 31.20
C LEU A 430 -12.98 32.89 31.92
N PRO A 431 -13.17 34.23 31.86
CA PRO A 431 -12.26 35.13 32.53
C PRO A 431 -12.10 34.63 33.97
N PRO A 432 -10.87 34.53 34.49
CA PRO A 432 -10.65 34.05 35.84
C PRO A 432 -11.56 34.84 36.79
N PRO A 433 -12.22 34.18 37.76
CA PRO A 433 -13.09 34.86 38.70
C PRO A 433 -12.34 36.06 39.28
N LYS A 434 -12.94 37.25 39.16
CA LYS A 434 -12.35 38.50 39.65
C LYS A 434 -11.95 38.28 41.11
N SER A 435 -10.65 38.31 41.39
CA SER A 435 -10.13 38.35 42.76
C SER A 435 -10.81 39.51 43.50
N PRO A 436 -11.19 39.34 44.78
CA PRO A 436 -11.81 40.39 45.57
C PRO A 436 -10.91 41.63 45.62
N THR A 437 -11.49 42.76 45.25
CA THR A 437 -10.84 44.07 45.19
C THR A 437 -10.32 44.47 46.58
N PRO A 438 -9.03 44.81 46.73
CA PRO A 438 -8.51 45.45 47.94
C PRO A 438 -9.17 46.83 48.17
N PRO A 439 -9.35 47.27 49.42
CA PRO A 439 -9.94 48.56 49.73
C PRO A 439 -9.07 49.73 49.22
N THR A 440 -9.76 50.66 48.56
CA THR A 440 -9.26 51.92 47.97
C THR A 440 -8.51 52.80 48.98
N PRO A 441 -7.26 53.20 48.69
CA PRO A 441 -6.62 54.35 49.32
C PRO A 441 -7.09 55.68 48.70
N PHE A 442 -7.12 56.70 49.55
CA PHE A 442 -7.58 58.07 49.32
C PHE A 442 -6.95 58.80 48.11
N PRO A 443 -7.67 59.76 47.51
CA PRO A 443 -7.18 60.55 46.38
C PRO A 443 -6.18 61.63 46.81
N SER A 444 -5.15 61.83 45.99
CA SER A 444 -4.29 63.01 46.03
C SER A 444 -4.01 63.52 44.61
N PRO A 445 -3.69 64.82 44.48
CA PRO A 445 -4.26 65.67 43.43
C PRO A 445 -3.49 65.67 42.10
N THR A 446 -4.28 65.90 41.06
CA THR A 446 -3.92 66.12 39.66
C THR A 446 -2.90 67.25 39.46
N PRO A 447 -1.89 67.04 38.59
CA PRO A 447 -1.37 68.15 37.81
C PRO A 447 -1.30 67.86 36.29
N LEU A 448 -1.95 68.77 35.57
CA LEU A 448 -1.56 69.42 34.31
C LEU A 448 -1.15 68.60 33.07
N ARG A 449 -2.00 68.82 32.06
CA ARG A 449 -1.98 68.44 30.66
C ARG A 449 -0.89 69.19 29.88
N ILE A 450 -0.05 68.46 29.13
CA ILE A 450 0.81 69.01 28.04
C ILE A 450 0.53 68.21 26.75
N PRO A 451 0.30 68.84 25.59
CA PRO A 451 0.01 68.19 24.30
C PRO A 451 1.26 67.61 23.59
N PRO A 452 1.09 66.77 22.55
CA PRO A 452 2.11 65.83 22.10
C PRO A 452 3.13 66.43 21.12
N LEU A 453 4.40 66.04 21.27
CA LEU A 453 5.44 66.21 20.24
C LEU A 453 5.44 65.03 19.27
N GLN A 454 5.46 65.38 17.99
CA GLN A 454 5.71 64.50 16.84
C GLN A 454 7.09 63.86 16.97
N SER A 455 7.17 62.53 16.81
CA SER A 455 8.44 61.80 16.80
C SER A 455 8.74 61.27 15.41
N THR A 456 9.90 61.67 14.92
CA THR A 456 10.48 61.41 13.62
C THR A 456 11.14 60.01 13.55
N LYS A 457 11.04 59.45 12.35
CA LYS A 457 11.60 58.17 11.88
C LYS A 457 13.14 58.11 12.05
N PRO A 458 13.72 57.04 12.64
CA PRO A 458 15.17 56.87 12.67
C PRO A 458 15.72 56.11 11.44
N PRO A 459 16.99 56.38 11.05
CA PRO A 459 17.62 55.83 9.86
C PRO A 459 18.20 54.42 10.07
N GLN A 460 18.29 53.68 8.96
CA GLN A 460 18.86 52.34 8.87
C GLN A 460 20.38 52.36 9.05
N PHE A 461 20.89 51.54 9.96
CA PHE A 461 22.31 51.22 10.09
C PHE A 461 22.62 49.88 9.39
N LEU A 462 23.62 49.91 8.51
CA LEU A 462 24.23 48.76 7.86
C LEU A 462 25.07 47.96 8.87
N MET A 463 24.87 46.64 8.94
CA MET A 463 25.76 45.71 9.64
C MET A 463 26.62 44.90 8.64
N PRO A 464 27.90 44.63 8.96
CA PRO A 464 28.79 43.80 8.15
C PRO A 464 28.61 42.28 8.41
N PRO A 465 29.09 41.40 7.50
CA PRO A 465 28.80 39.97 7.52
C PRO A 465 29.57 39.19 8.60
N ALA A 466 28.86 38.27 9.24
CA ALA A 466 29.38 37.35 10.24
C ALA A 466 30.21 36.20 9.63
N VAL A 467 31.39 35.99 10.20
CA VAL A 467 32.28 34.85 9.97
C VAL A 467 31.67 33.60 10.61
N LYS A 468 31.54 32.51 9.84
CA LYS A 468 31.07 31.19 10.31
C LYS A 468 32.23 30.42 10.94
N SER A 469 32.13 30.13 12.24
CA SER A 469 32.94 29.12 12.93
C SER A 469 32.35 27.71 12.73
N PRO A 470 33.18 26.65 12.64
CA PRO A 470 32.71 25.27 12.46
C PRO A 470 32.17 24.65 13.78
N PRO A 471 31.25 23.66 13.69
CA PRO A 471 30.64 23.02 14.85
C PRO A 471 31.58 22.00 15.52
N PRO A 472 31.44 21.77 16.85
CA PRO A 472 32.26 20.82 17.58
C PRO A 472 31.82 19.36 17.36
N THR A 473 32.82 18.50 17.23
CA THR A 473 32.73 17.03 17.17
C THR A 473 32.14 16.46 18.47
N PRO A 474 31.17 15.54 18.44
CA PRO A 474 30.66 14.90 19.65
C PRO A 474 31.58 13.76 20.12
N SER A 475 31.96 13.81 21.39
CA SER A 475 32.72 12.80 22.12
C SER A 475 31.97 11.46 22.22
N ARG A 476 32.69 10.38 21.91
CA ARG A 476 32.28 8.98 22.12
C ARG A 476 32.15 8.67 23.62
N LEU A 477 30.99 8.18 24.05
CA LEU A 477 30.85 7.45 25.31
C LEU A 477 31.21 5.96 25.12
N PRO A 478 31.79 5.30 26.14
CA PRO A 478 32.14 3.88 26.09
C PRO A 478 30.91 2.97 26.26
N SER A 479 30.89 1.87 25.52
CA SER A 479 29.86 0.83 25.57
C SER A 479 29.97 -0.02 26.85
N PRO A 480 28.84 -0.46 27.43
CA PRO A 480 28.84 -1.36 28.58
C PRO A 480 29.22 -2.81 28.19
N PRO A 481 29.82 -3.59 29.11
CA PRO A 481 30.25 -4.96 28.85
C PRO A 481 29.09 -5.95 28.74
N SER A 482 29.25 -6.93 27.83
CA SER A 482 28.29 -8.01 27.57
C SER A 482 28.20 -9.01 28.75
N PRO A 483 27.02 -9.55 29.06
CA PRO A 483 26.88 -10.59 30.07
C PRO A 483 27.25 -11.98 29.52
N THR A 484 28.17 -12.64 30.22
CA THR A 484 28.61 -14.02 30.02
C THR A 484 27.49 -15.00 30.34
N ILE A 485 26.99 -15.74 29.33
CA ILE A 485 26.01 -16.81 29.53
C ILE A 485 26.73 -18.07 30.03
N LYS A 486 26.42 -18.47 31.27
CA LYS A 486 26.81 -19.76 31.85
C LYS A 486 26.03 -20.90 31.17
N ARG A 487 26.77 -21.86 30.60
CA ARG A 487 26.25 -23.18 30.22
C ARG A 487 25.71 -23.90 31.45
N SER A 488 24.53 -24.52 31.31
CA SER A 488 24.03 -25.56 32.22
C SER A 488 23.69 -26.83 31.44
N PRO A 489 23.70 -28.00 32.10
CA PRO A 489 24.05 -29.27 31.48
C PRO A 489 22.85 -30.08 30.94
N SER A 490 23.19 -31.02 30.07
CA SER A 490 22.32 -31.96 29.37
C SER A 490 21.31 -32.71 30.27
N PRO A 491 20.08 -32.97 29.79
CA PRO A 491 19.16 -33.83 30.50
C PRO A 491 19.39 -35.32 30.21
N VAL A 492 19.19 -36.07 31.29
CA VAL A 492 19.29 -37.52 31.47
C VAL A 492 18.19 -38.25 30.69
N VAL A 493 18.59 -39.34 30.04
CA VAL A 493 17.77 -40.36 29.40
C VAL A 493 16.79 -40.96 30.42
N SER A 494 15.48 -40.94 30.13
CA SER A 494 14.49 -41.69 30.90
C SER A 494 13.54 -42.48 29.99
N LYS A 495 13.22 -43.67 30.49
CA LYS A 495 12.83 -44.89 29.78
C LYS A 495 11.37 -44.90 29.31
N SER A 496 11.14 -45.60 28.19
CA SER A 496 9.84 -45.95 27.61
C SER A 496 8.98 -46.86 28.52
N PRO A 497 7.64 -46.78 28.44
CA PRO A 497 6.72 -47.85 28.82
C PRO A 497 6.12 -48.62 27.61
N PRO A 498 5.57 -49.84 27.83
CA PRO A 498 5.26 -50.85 26.79
C PRO A 498 3.86 -50.70 26.14
N PRO A 499 3.58 -51.43 25.03
CA PRO A 499 2.38 -51.24 24.22
C PRO A 499 1.19 -52.06 24.75
N MET A 500 -0.01 -51.47 24.73
CA MET A 500 -1.27 -52.20 24.96
C MET A 500 -2.18 -52.14 23.72
N GLY A 501 -2.55 -53.33 23.25
CA GLY A 501 -3.94 -53.69 22.99
C GLY A 501 -4.61 -53.21 21.70
N LYS A 502 -4.55 -54.07 20.67
CA LYS A 502 -5.45 -54.07 19.51
C LYS A 502 -6.92 -54.27 19.95
N LYS A 503 -7.85 -53.47 19.43
CA LYS A 503 -9.27 -53.85 19.27
C LYS A 503 -9.81 -53.33 17.93
N SER A 504 -10.35 -54.25 17.14
CA SER A 504 -10.99 -54.05 15.84
C SER A 504 -12.37 -53.38 15.95
N PRO A 505 -12.87 -52.71 14.89
CA PRO A 505 -14.22 -52.12 14.85
C PRO A 505 -15.27 -53.07 14.25
N PRO A 506 -16.57 -52.94 14.61
CA PRO A 506 -17.67 -53.60 13.90
C PRO A 506 -18.25 -52.73 12.75
N PRO A 507 -19.06 -53.32 11.84
CA PRO A 507 -19.31 -52.76 10.52
C PRO A 507 -20.68 -52.06 10.35
N SER A 508 -20.74 -51.33 9.23
CA SER A 508 -21.88 -51.17 8.31
C SER A 508 -22.85 -49.98 8.42
N ALA A 509 -22.94 -49.33 7.25
CA ALA A 509 -24.13 -48.88 6.52
C ALA A 509 -24.74 -47.50 6.83
N LYS A 510 -24.60 -46.56 5.86
CA LYS A 510 -25.66 -46.21 4.89
C LYS A 510 -25.22 -45.05 4.00
N SER A 511 -25.21 -45.28 2.68
CA SER A 511 -25.05 -44.26 1.64
C SER A 511 -26.38 -43.55 1.36
N PRO A 512 -26.39 -42.23 1.09
CA PRO A 512 -27.45 -41.54 0.37
C PRO A 512 -27.09 -41.29 -1.13
N PRO A 513 -28.09 -41.01 -1.98
CA PRO A 513 -28.03 -41.08 -3.46
C PRO A 513 -27.41 -39.83 -4.13
N PRO A 514 -27.08 -39.90 -5.44
CA PRO A 514 -26.33 -38.85 -6.13
C PRO A 514 -27.20 -37.62 -6.45
N VAL A 515 -26.66 -36.44 -6.13
CA VAL A 515 -27.22 -35.16 -6.55
C VAL A 515 -26.76 -34.86 -7.99
N VAL A 516 -27.74 -34.73 -8.88
CA VAL A 516 -27.59 -34.33 -10.28
C VAL A 516 -27.03 -32.90 -10.36
N LYS A 517 -25.84 -32.75 -10.95
CA LYS A 517 -25.28 -31.44 -11.35
C LYS A 517 -25.95 -30.99 -12.65
N LYS A 518 -26.62 -29.84 -12.64
CA LYS A 518 -26.86 -29.02 -13.83
C LYS A 518 -25.97 -27.78 -13.74
N SER A 519 -24.95 -27.72 -14.58
CA SER A 519 -24.18 -26.50 -14.85
C SER A 519 -24.70 -25.86 -16.14
N PRO A 520 -24.90 -24.53 -16.18
CA PRO A 520 -25.19 -23.81 -17.41
C PRO A 520 -23.90 -23.44 -18.16
N THR A 521 -23.94 -23.64 -19.46
CA THR A 521 -22.90 -23.32 -20.46
C THR A 521 -22.67 -21.80 -20.57
N PRO A 522 -21.41 -21.30 -20.61
CA PRO A 522 -21.13 -19.93 -21.04
C PRO A 522 -20.77 -19.88 -22.53
N SER A 523 -21.49 -19.06 -23.28
CA SER A 523 -21.19 -18.70 -24.67
C SER A 523 -19.94 -17.81 -24.74
N ALA A 524 -18.90 -18.27 -25.44
CA ALA A 524 -17.72 -17.48 -25.77
C ALA A 524 -17.93 -16.70 -27.08
N LYS A 525 -17.78 -15.36 -27.02
CA LYS A 525 -17.65 -14.46 -28.18
C LYS A 525 -16.17 -14.32 -28.52
N THR A 526 -15.81 -14.60 -29.77
CA THR A 526 -14.44 -14.48 -30.30
C THR A 526 -14.14 -13.04 -30.76
N PRO A 527 -13.00 -12.44 -30.37
CA PRO A 527 -12.52 -11.15 -30.88
C PRO A 527 -11.59 -11.30 -32.11
N PRO A 528 -11.45 -10.26 -32.96
CA PRO A 528 -10.76 -10.35 -34.25
C PRO A 528 -9.25 -10.11 -34.12
N PRO A 529 -8.39 -10.78 -34.93
CA PRO A 529 -6.95 -10.56 -34.89
C PRO A 529 -6.46 -9.58 -35.97
N VAL A 530 -5.43 -8.84 -35.55
CA VAL A 530 -4.64 -7.84 -36.27
C VAL A 530 -3.58 -8.51 -37.14
N SER A 531 -3.30 -7.98 -38.34
CA SER A 531 -2.10 -8.34 -39.11
C SER A 531 -1.43 -7.14 -39.81
N LYS A 532 -0.14 -6.94 -39.51
CA LYS A 532 0.89 -6.29 -40.34
C LYS A 532 1.37 -7.34 -41.37
N ARG A 533 1.43 -7.08 -42.69
CA ARG A 533 2.33 -6.26 -43.54
C ARG A 533 3.72 -6.90 -43.74
N ASN A 534 4.06 -7.24 -44.99
CA ASN A 534 5.38 -7.02 -45.61
C ASN A 534 5.44 -7.43 -47.11
N SER A 535 5.87 -6.46 -47.93
CA SER A 535 6.97 -6.46 -48.92
C SER A 535 6.99 -7.38 -50.18
N PRO A 536 7.69 -6.94 -51.26
CA PRO A 536 7.21 -7.03 -52.65
C PRO A 536 7.97 -8.06 -53.51
N PRO A 537 7.43 -8.49 -54.69
CA PRO A 537 8.21 -9.25 -55.65
C PRO A 537 8.71 -8.42 -56.84
N LYS A 538 9.88 -8.85 -57.30
CA LYS A 538 10.67 -8.37 -58.44
C LYS A 538 10.09 -8.83 -59.78
N ALA A 539 10.22 -7.92 -60.75
CA ALA A 539 10.66 -8.07 -62.14
C ALA A 539 10.18 -9.26 -62.99
N LYS A 540 9.48 -8.92 -64.08
CA LYS A 540 9.98 -9.10 -65.45
C LYS A 540 9.56 -7.93 -66.31
#